data_AF-A0A1C0VX37-F1
#
_entry.id   AF-A0A1C0VX37-F1
#
_cell.length_a   1.000
_cell.length_b   1.000
_cell.length_c   1.000
_cell.angle_alpha   90.00
_cell.angle_beta   90.00
_cell.angle_gamma   90.00
#
_symmetry.space_group_name_H-M   'P 1'
#
loop_
_entity.id
_entity.type
_entity.pdbx_description
1 polymer ?
#
loop_
_entity_poly.entity_id
_entity_poly.type
_entity_poly.pdbx_seq_one_letter_code
_entity_poly.pdbx_strand_id
1 'polypeptide(L)' 'MTTHFITAEVDLPETVEQLHAAIETELQKQGEPLRWAVTDVDVTRQKAMVEGYVLVEFTGLQIETPVTA' A
#
# COMPACT_ATOMS: atom_id res chain seq x y z
N MET A 1 7.44 5.11 -13.72
CA MET A 1 6.49 5.16 -12.59
C MET A 1 5.18 4.57 -13.06
N THR A 2 4.57 3.70 -12.27
CA THR A 2 3.26 3.12 -12.55
C THR A 2 2.34 3.31 -11.34
N THR A 3 1.06 3.51 -11.59
CA THR A 3 0.05 3.62 -10.52
C THR A 3 -0.69 2.31 -10.42
N HIS A 4 -0.74 1.74 -9.22
CA HIS A 4 -1.37 0.46 -8.95
C HIS A 4 -2.55 0.67 -8.01
N PHE A 5 -3.68 0.02 -8.32
CA PHE A 5 -4.79 -0.09 -7.38
C PHE A 5 -4.53 -1.27 -6.45
N ILE A 6 -4.67 -1.07 -5.15
CA ILE A 6 -4.40 -2.08 -4.12
C ILE A 6 -5.51 -2.11 -3.08
N THR A 7 -5.68 -3.29 -2.50
CA THR A 7 -6.55 -3.54 -1.35
C THR A 7 -5.67 -3.97 -0.18
N ALA A 8 -5.94 -3.45 1.02
CA ALA A 8 -5.19 -3.75 2.23
C ALA A 8 -6.13 -3.91 3.43
N GLU A 9 -5.82 -4.86 4.32
CA GLU A 9 -6.50 -5.03 5.61
C GLU A 9 -5.61 -4.45 6.70
N VAL A 10 -6.17 -3.61 7.58
CA VAL A 10 -5.46 -3.06 8.75
C VAL A 10 -6.24 -3.36 10.03
N ASP A 11 -5.54 -3.44 11.16
CA ASP A 11 -6.17 -3.48 12.48
C ASP A 11 -6.90 -2.16 12.77
N LEU A 12 -8.03 -2.24 13.48
CA LEU A 12 -8.75 -1.08 14.02
C LEU A 12 -8.10 -0.66 15.35
N PRO A 13 -7.41 0.48 15.40
CA PRO A 13 -6.87 1.02 16.64
C PRO A 13 -7.91 1.87 17.37
N GLU A 14 -7.56 2.36 18.56
CA GLU A 14 -8.49 3.10 19.42
C GLU A 14 -8.77 4.54 18.92
N THR A 15 -7.86 5.11 18.11
CA THR A 15 -8.01 6.49 17.61
C THR A 15 -7.90 6.60 16.10
N VAL A 16 -8.52 7.64 15.55
CA VAL A 16 -8.54 7.92 14.11
C VAL A 16 -7.13 8.22 13.59
N GLU A 17 -6.30 8.91 14.37
CA GLU A 17 -4.92 9.25 14.02
C GLU A 17 -4.06 7.99 13.90
N GLN A 18 -4.24 7.03 14.82
CA GLN A 18 -3.57 5.74 14.76
C GLN A 18 -4.02 4.94 13.54
N LEU A 19 -5.31 4.98 13.20
CA LEU A 19 -5.84 4.29 12.03
C LEU A 19 -5.26 4.88 10.76
N HIS A 20 -5.25 6.21 10.62
CA HIS A 20 -4.64 6.89 9.49
C HIS A 20 -3.17 6.48 9.32
N ALA A 21 -2.38 6.50 10.40
CA ALA A 21 -0.98 6.11 10.36
C ALA A 21 -0.79 4.62 9.98
N ALA A 22 -1.65 3.73 10.49
CA ALA A 22 -1.60 2.30 10.16
C ALA A 22 -1.90 2.06 8.68
N ILE A 23 -2.89 2.77 8.11
CA ILE A 23 -3.24 2.69 6.69
C ILE A 23 -2.09 3.16 5.81
N GLU A 24 -1.57 4.37 6.07
CA GLU A 24 -0.43 4.92 5.33
C GLU A 24 0.77 3.97 5.39
N THR A 25 1.08 3.44 6.58
CA THR A 25 2.17 2.49 6.78
C THR A 25 1.96 1.20 5.96
N GLU A 26 0.74 0.67 5.91
CA GLU A 26 0.44 -0.54 5.17
C GLU A 26 0.54 -0.33 3.65
N LEU A 27 -0.04 0.75 3.12
CA LEU A 27 0.01 1.08 1.70
C LEU A 27 1.46 1.39 1.27
N GLN A 28 2.25 2.05 2.12
CA GLN A 28 3.65 2.40 1.86
C GLN A 28 4.54 1.18 1.58
N LYS A 29 4.18 -0.01 2.10
CA LYS A 29 4.89 -1.26 1.81
C LYS A 29 4.81 -1.67 0.34
N GLN A 30 3.80 -1.18 -0.38
CA GLN A 30 3.53 -1.51 -1.78
C GLN A 30 3.93 -0.39 -2.75
N GLY A 31 4.05 0.85 -2.27
CA GLY A 31 4.47 2.02 -3.03
C GLY A 31 4.07 3.30 -2.31
N GLU A 32 4.38 4.47 -2.87
CA GLU A 32 3.97 5.75 -2.28
C GLU A 32 2.43 5.89 -2.32
N PRO A 33 1.74 5.99 -1.18
CA PRO A 33 0.29 6.16 -1.13
C PRO A 33 -0.14 7.48 -1.77
N LEU A 34 -1.16 7.42 -2.62
CA LEU A 34 -1.74 8.60 -3.26
C LEU A 34 -3.07 8.97 -2.61
N ARG A 35 -4.13 8.24 -2.99
CA ARG A 35 -5.49 8.40 -2.44
C ARG A 35 -5.99 7.02 -2.06
N TRP A 36 -6.64 6.94 -0.91
CA TRP A 36 -7.27 5.73 -0.40
C TRP A 36 -8.59 6.05 0.30
N ALA A 37 -9.38 5.02 0.54
CA ALA A 37 -10.60 5.07 1.33
C ALA A 37 -10.78 3.77 2.11
N VAL A 38 -11.32 3.86 3.32
CA VAL A 38 -11.85 2.69 4.04
C VAL A 38 -13.13 2.26 3.34
N THR A 39 -13.20 1.02 2.88
CA THR A 39 -14.34 0.48 2.11
C THR A 39 -15.20 -0.48 2.93
N ASP A 40 -14.64 -1.08 3.97
CA ASP A 40 -15.36 -1.94 4.90
C ASP A 40 -14.74 -1.90 6.31
N VAL A 41 -15.57 -2.18 7.32
CA VAL A 41 -15.13 -2.23 8.72
C VAL A 41 -15.77 -3.43 9.42
N ASP A 42 -14.95 -4.38 9.83
CA ASP A 42 -15.35 -5.53 10.64
C ASP A 42 -15.01 -5.28 12.11
N VAL A 43 -16.01 -4.85 12.87
CA VAL A 43 -15.89 -4.62 14.32
C VAL A 43 -15.76 -5.90 15.14
N THR A 44 -16.14 -7.07 14.61
CA THR A 44 -15.98 -8.35 15.32
C THR A 44 -14.52 -8.78 15.27
N ARG A 45 -13.89 -8.66 14.10
CA ARG A 45 -12.48 -8.99 13.88
C ARG A 45 -11.53 -7.84 14.23
N GLN A 46 -12.06 -6.65 14.52
CA GLN A 46 -11.31 -5.42 14.72
C GLN A 46 -10.40 -5.09 13.52
N LYS A 47 -10.97 -5.15 12.30
CA LYS A 47 -10.26 -4.91 11.03
C LYS A 47 -10.97 -3.88 10.16
N ALA A 48 -10.21 -3.09 9.41
CA ALA A 48 -10.71 -2.24 8.33
C ALA A 48 -10.12 -2.69 6.99
N MET A 49 -10.96 -2.69 5.97
CA MET A 49 -10.54 -2.86 4.58
C MET A 49 -10.32 -1.51 3.94
N VAL A 50 -9.21 -1.34 3.24
CA VAL A 50 -8.81 -0.12 2.56
C VAL A 50 -8.54 -0.41 1.12
N GLU A 51 -9.06 0.44 0.24
CA GLU A 51 -8.71 0.45 -1.17
C GLU A 51 -8.01 1.77 -1.50
N GLY A 52 -6.94 1.69 -2.29
CA GLY A 52 -6.15 2.87 -2.61
C GLY A 52 -5.27 2.70 -3.83
N TYR A 53 -4.68 3.82 -4.24
CA TYR A 53 -3.69 3.86 -5.30
C TYR A 53 -2.31 4.12 -4.72
N VAL A 54 -1.32 3.37 -5.18
CA VAL A 54 0.09 3.61 -4.87
C VAL A 54 0.88 3.91 -6.13
N LEU A 55 1.88 4.76 -6.01
CA LEU A 55 2.86 5.05 -7.04
C LEU A 55 4.09 4.17 -6.82
N VAL A 56 4.42 3.36 -7.82
CA VAL A 56 5.59 2.48 -7.80
C VAL A 56 6.61 3.00 -8.79
N GLU A 57 7.81 3.27 -8.31
CA GLU A 57 8.93 3.55 -9.19
C GLU A 57 9.36 2.27 -9.89
N PHE A 58 9.46 2.33 -11.21
CA PHE A 58 9.97 1.22 -11.99
C PHE A 58 11.50 1.27 -11.91
N THR A 59 12.09 0.55 -10.96
CA THR A 59 13.52 0.32 -10.95
C THR A 59 13.82 -0.73 -12.02
N GLY A 60 14.10 -0.26 -13.23
CA GLY A 60 14.34 -1.10 -14.39
C GLY A 60 15.44 -2.13 -14.17
N LEU A 61 15.26 -3.30 -14.81
CA LEU A 61 16.17 -4.44 -14.83
C LEU A 61 17.64 -4.04 -14.79
N GLN A 62 18.42 -4.70 -13.93
CA GLN A 62 19.86 -4.82 -14.16
C GLN A 62 20.04 -5.59 -15.48
N ILE A 63 20.26 -4.87 -16.57
CA ILE A 63 20.69 -5.47 -17.83
C ILE A 63 22.14 -5.91 -17.60
N GLU A 64 22.34 -7.18 -17.31
CA GLU A 64 23.66 -7.79 -17.35
C GLU A 64 24.14 -7.72 -18.81
N THR A 65 25.08 -6.82 -19.10
CA THR A 65 25.69 -6.74 -20.43
C THR A 65 26.38 -8.07 -20.74
N PRO A 66 26.11 -8.73 -21.87
CA PRO A 66 26.85 -9.92 -22.24
C PRO A 66 28.31 -9.56 -22.49
N VAL A 67 29.21 -10.21 -21.75
CA VAL A 67 30.65 -10.22 -22.06
C VAL A 67 30.82 -10.90 -23.41
N THR A 68 31.21 -10.14 -24.43
CA THR A 68 31.65 -10.68 -25.71
C THR A 68 32.99 -11.40 -25.49
N ALA A 69 33.02 -12.70 -25.77
CA ALA A 69 34.20 -13.55 -25.80
C ALA A 69 34.95 -13.45 -27.14
#